data_AF-A0A3M1PR34-F1
#
_entry.id   AF-A0A3M1PR34-F1
#
_cell.length_a   1.000
_cell.length_b   1.000
_cell.length_c   1.000
_cell.angle_alpha   90.00
_cell.angle_beta   90.00
_cell.angle_gamma   90.00
#
_symmetry.space_group_name_H-M   'P 1'
#
loop_
_entity.id
_entity.type
_entity.pdbx_description
1 polymer ?
#
loop_
_entity_poly.entity_id
_entity_poly.type
_entity_poly.pdbx_seq_one_letter_code
_entity_poly.pdbx_strand_id
1 'polypeptide(L)'
;MNSAFIRTNGFDININYTFDSALGIFRPGLEATYVADYEAPIGPGGAKLDVVDRRNRLNFLNPVPDWRFNASLAWMKGGHQAIVFVRYIDSFLDDENTVFATQPNGLPDFSQIIDPVKVGSHTTVDAQYSYTFGGFGPVQAMTITIGAINLFNNQPPFVNTDGAFESRTHDPRGRVVYARLKVGF
;
A
#
# COMPACT_ATOMS: atom_id res chain seq x y z
N MET A 1 -36.95 -11.08 -7.08
CA MET A 1 -35.88 -10.24 -6.50
C MET A 1 -34.93 -11.17 -5.78
N ASN A 2 -33.67 -11.25 -6.20
CA ASN A 2 -32.63 -11.95 -5.44
C ASN A 2 -31.60 -10.88 -5.06
N SER A 3 -31.40 -10.67 -3.77
CA SER A 3 -30.59 -9.57 -3.26
C SER A 3 -29.11 -9.92 -3.47
N ALA A 4 -28.45 -9.12 -4.31
CA ALA A 4 -27.02 -9.19 -4.57
C ALA A 4 -26.27 -8.73 -3.31
N PHE A 5 -25.79 -9.67 -2.48
CA PHE A 5 -24.98 -9.37 -1.30
C PHE A 5 -23.50 -9.52 -1.62
N ILE A 6 -22.71 -8.52 -1.24
CA ILE A 6 -21.26 -8.60 -1.11
C ILE A 6 -20.95 -9.19 0.27
N ARG A 7 -20.05 -10.17 0.33
CA ARG A 7 -19.52 -10.70 1.59
C ARG A 7 -18.02 -10.45 1.61
N THR A 8 -17.52 -9.88 2.70
CA THR A 8 -16.09 -9.68 2.91
C THR A 8 -15.74 -10.15 4.31
N ASN A 9 -14.71 -10.98 4.45
CA ASN A 9 -14.14 -11.37 5.73
C ASN A 9 -12.67 -11.00 5.76
N GLY A 10 -12.23 -10.52 6.91
CA GLY A 10 -10.86 -10.10 7.12
C GLY A 10 -10.67 -9.60 8.53
N PHE A 11 -9.48 -9.10 8.82
CA PHE A 11 -9.22 -8.39 10.05
C PHE A 11 -8.28 -7.20 9.80
N ASP A 12 -8.46 -6.18 10.63
CA ASP A 12 -7.61 -5.01 10.67
C ASP A 12 -6.84 -5.00 11.98
N ILE A 13 -5.55 -4.69 11.90
CA ILE A 13 -4.66 -4.51 13.05
C ILE A 13 -4.23 -3.05 13.07
N ASN A 14 -4.41 -2.40 14.22
CA ASN A 14 -3.86 -1.09 14.51
C ASN A 14 -3.09 -1.16 15.82
N ILE A 15 -1.78 -0.93 15.76
CA ILE A 15 -0.89 -0.90 16.92
C ILE A 15 -0.18 0.44 16.93
N ASN A 16 -0.26 1.14 18.05
CA ASN A 16 0.50 2.36 18.29
C ASN A 16 1.05 2.30 19.71
N TYR A 17 2.34 2.57 19.85
CA TYR A 17 2.99 2.58 21.14
C TYR A 17 3.93 3.78 21.26
N THR A 18 4.16 4.25 22.48
CA THR A 18 5.12 5.31 22.77
C THR A 18 5.96 4.88 23.96
N PHE A 19 7.27 5.01 23.82
CA PHE A 19 8.18 4.76 24.93
C PHE A 19 9.32 5.76 24.97
N ASP A 20 9.76 6.04 26.19
CA ASP A 20 10.85 6.96 26.48
C ASP A 20 12.12 6.17 26.81
N SER A 21 13.26 6.70 26.37
CA SER A 21 14.58 6.14 26.67
C SER A 21 15.61 7.26 26.79
N ALA A 22 16.83 6.93 27.23
CA ALA A 22 17.96 7.87 27.19
C ALA A 22 18.29 8.39 25.77
N LEU A 23 17.85 7.64 24.74
CA LEU A 23 18.03 8.01 23.33
C LEU A 23 16.88 8.88 22.81
N GLY A 24 15.86 9.19 23.60
CA GLY A 24 14.70 9.99 23.18
C GLY A 24 13.40 9.20 23.24
N ILE A 25 12.35 9.80 22.68
CA ILE A 25 11.00 9.24 22.61
C ILE A 25 10.85 8.52 21.27
N PHE A 26 10.38 7.28 21.32
CA PHE A 26 10.08 6.48 20.15
C PHE A 26 8.58 6.22 20.04
N ARG A 27 8.07 6.23 18.82
CA ARG A 27 6.68 5.93 18.51
C ARG A 27 6.59 4.95 17.33
N PRO A 28 6.72 3.64 17.57
CA PRO A 28 6.38 2.65 16.56
C PRO A 28 4.88 2.62 16.33
N GLY A 29 4.49 2.46 15.07
CA GLY A 29 3.11 2.26 14.65
C GLY A 29 3.00 1.19 13.58
N LEU A 30 1.88 0.46 13.54
CA LEU A 30 1.55 -0.52 12.53
C LEU A 30 0.05 -0.45 12.22
N GLU A 31 -0.27 -0.31 10.95
CA GLU A 31 -1.59 -0.52 10.39
C GLU A 31 -1.50 -1.68 9.40
N ALA A 32 -2.34 -2.69 9.57
CA ALA A 32 -2.40 -3.86 8.70
C ALA A 32 -3.84 -4.22 8.39
N THR A 33 -4.09 -4.63 7.15
CA THR A 33 -5.36 -5.24 6.75
C THR A 33 -5.05 -6.58 6.11
N TYR A 34 -5.79 -7.61 6.54
CA TYR A 34 -5.87 -8.90 5.88
C TYR A 34 -7.27 -9.13 5.34
N VAL A 35 -7.40 -9.50 4.08
CA VAL A 35 -8.66 -9.93 3.47
C VAL A 35 -8.58 -11.41 3.20
N ALA A 36 -9.46 -12.19 3.82
CA ALA A 36 -9.50 -13.65 3.70
C ALA A 36 -10.45 -14.12 2.60
N ASP A 37 -11.56 -13.42 2.41
CA ASP A 37 -12.64 -13.79 1.49
C ASP A 37 -13.37 -12.51 1.07
N TYR A 38 -13.63 -12.37 -0.22
CA TYR A 38 -14.43 -11.31 -0.78
C TYR A 38 -15.19 -11.85 -1.99
N GLU A 39 -16.43 -12.27 -1.75
CA GLU A 39 -17.37 -12.64 -2.80
C GLU A 39 -18.16 -11.42 -3.29
N ALA A 40 -18.14 -11.21 -4.60
CA ALA A 40 -18.96 -10.20 -5.26
C ALA A 40 -19.79 -10.79 -6.40
N PRO A 41 -21.05 -10.36 -6.58
CA PRO A 41 -21.85 -10.73 -7.74
C PRO A 41 -21.36 -9.97 -8.98
N ILE A 42 -20.96 -10.71 -10.01
CA ILE A 42 -20.43 -10.18 -11.27
C ILE A 42 -21.36 -10.61 -12.42
N GLY A 43 -21.82 -9.63 -13.20
CA GLY A 43 -22.59 -9.86 -14.44
C GLY A 43 -24.10 -10.16 -14.27
N PRO A 44 -24.84 -10.24 -15.39
CA PRO A 44 -26.28 -10.54 -15.39
C PRO A 44 -26.53 -11.96 -14.86
N GLY A 45 -27.31 -12.09 -13.79
CA GLY A 45 -27.62 -13.38 -13.15
C GLY A 45 -26.99 -13.57 -11.76
N GLY A 46 -26.09 -12.69 -11.33
CA GLY A 46 -25.58 -12.66 -9.96
C GLY A 46 -24.58 -13.77 -9.62
N ALA A 47 -23.83 -14.26 -10.62
CA ALA A 47 -22.74 -15.20 -10.39
C ALA A 47 -21.73 -14.59 -9.42
N LYS A 48 -21.42 -15.29 -8.33
CA LYS A 48 -20.45 -14.83 -7.35
C LYS A 48 -19.05 -15.27 -7.76
N LEU A 49 -18.10 -14.34 -7.74
CA LEU A 49 -16.68 -14.63 -7.89
C LEU A 49 -15.97 -14.20 -6.61
N ASP A 50 -15.03 -15.02 -6.16
CA ASP A 50 -14.06 -14.61 -5.16
C ASP A 50 -13.01 -13.70 -5.82
N VAL A 51 -12.91 -12.48 -5.30
CA VAL A 51 -12.11 -11.38 -5.87
C VAL A 51 -10.89 -11.03 -5.01
N VAL A 52 -10.64 -11.81 -3.94
CA VAL A 52 -9.40 -11.74 -3.14
C VAL A 52 -8.22 -12.28 -3.93
N ASP A 53 -7.01 -11.84 -3.57
CA ASP A 53 -5.74 -12.16 -4.21
C ASP A 53 -5.76 -11.88 -5.72
N ARG A 54 -6.54 -10.89 -6.18
CA ARG A 54 -6.75 -10.61 -7.61
C ARG A 54 -6.66 -9.13 -7.93
N ARG A 55 -6.17 -8.85 -9.14
CA ARG A 55 -6.13 -7.53 -9.77
C ARG A 55 -7.52 -7.00 -10.12
N ASN A 56 -8.50 -7.90 -10.30
CA ASN A 56 -9.89 -7.55 -10.60
C ASN A 56 -10.00 -6.64 -11.83
N ARG A 57 -9.26 -6.98 -12.89
CA ARG A 57 -9.22 -6.20 -14.13
C ARG A 57 -10.35 -6.58 -15.08
N LEU A 58 -10.84 -7.81 -14.98
CA LEU A 58 -11.97 -8.33 -15.75
C LEU A 58 -13.33 -8.08 -15.07
N ASN A 59 -13.34 -7.32 -13.97
CA ASN A 59 -14.54 -6.93 -13.25
C ASN A 59 -14.47 -5.47 -12.77
N PHE A 60 -15.48 -5.00 -12.03
CA PHE A 60 -15.62 -3.59 -11.64
C PHE A 60 -14.92 -3.24 -10.31
N LEU A 61 -14.29 -4.21 -9.65
CA LEU A 61 -13.65 -4.01 -8.34
C LEU A 61 -12.20 -3.56 -8.49
N ASN A 62 -11.67 -3.02 -7.39
CA ASN A 62 -10.26 -2.71 -7.28
C ASN A 62 -9.45 -3.98 -6.99
N PRO A 63 -8.12 -3.97 -7.20
CA PRO A 63 -7.27 -5.05 -6.73
C PRO A 63 -7.42 -5.26 -5.22
N VAL A 64 -7.54 -6.52 -4.80
CA VAL A 64 -7.68 -6.92 -3.39
C VAL A 64 -6.52 -7.86 -3.03
N PRO A 65 -5.30 -7.34 -2.83
CA PRO A 65 -4.21 -8.11 -2.25
C PRO A 65 -4.60 -8.59 -0.86
N ASP A 66 -4.17 -9.80 -0.49
CA ASP A 66 -4.43 -10.41 0.81
C ASP A 66 -3.98 -9.49 1.94
N TRP A 67 -2.74 -8.99 1.85
CA TRP A 67 -2.14 -8.15 2.87
C TRP A 67 -1.79 -6.75 2.36
N ARG A 68 -2.08 -5.78 3.22
CA ARG A 68 -1.52 -4.42 3.13
C ARG A 68 -1.01 -4.00 4.50
N PHE A 69 0.21 -3.46 4.54
CA PHE A 69 0.82 -2.95 5.77
C PHE A 69 1.34 -1.53 5.59
N ASN A 70 1.18 -0.73 6.64
CA ASN A 70 1.84 0.56 6.80
C ASN A 70 2.44 0.61 8.22
N ALA A 71 3.76 0.42 8.28
CA ALA A 71 4.51 0.50 9.53
C ALA A 71 5.25 1.83 9.60
N SER A 72 5.38 2.38 10.80
CA SER A 72 6.13 3.59 11.05
C SER A 72 7.01 3.49 12.30
N LEU A 73 8.11 4.22 12.29
CA LEU A 73 8.92 4.45 13.47
C LEU A 73 9.27 5.93 13.52
N ALA A 74 8.65 6.66 14.43
CA ALA A 74 9.04 8.02 14.74
C ALA A 74 10.00 8.05 15.95
N TRP A 75 10.94 8.97 15.90
CA TRP A 75 11.90 9.23 16.96
C TRP A 75 12.04 10.73 17.18
N MET A 76 12.15 11.16 18.44
CA MET A 76 12.42 12.55 18.78
C MET A 76 13.33 12.67 20.00
N LYS A 77 14.31 13.58 19.93
CA LYS A 77 15.20 13.93 21.04
C LYS A 77 15.67 15.38 20.91
N GLY A 78 15.32 16.21 21.89
CA GLY A 78 15.65 17.64 21.82
C GLY A 78 15.07 18.28 20.56
N GLY A 79 15.89 18.98 19.78
CA GLY A 79 15.48 19.56 18.49
C GLY A 79 15.40 18.56 17.34
N HIS A 80 15.79 17.30 17.53
CA HIS A 80 15.81 16.29 16.48
C HIS A 80 14.49 15.53 16.38
N GLN A 81 14.03 15.30 15.14
CA GLN A 81 12.93 14.42 14.82
C GLN A 81 13.29 13.58 13.59
N ALA A 82 13.02 12.28 13.63
CA ALA A 82 13.11 11.39 12.49
C ALA A 82 11.83 10.57 12.38
N ILE A 83 11.45 10.20 11.16
CA ILE A 83 10.39 9.23 10.92
C ILE A 83 10.72 8.39 9.70
N VAL A 84 10.48 7.10 9.82
CA VAL A 84 10.55 6.14 8.71
C VAL A 84 9.18 5.50 8.56
N PHE A 85 8.74 5.34 7.32
CA PHE A 85 7.56 4.56 6.97
C PHE A 85 7.96 3.39 6.07
N VAL A 86 7.39 2.22 6.32
CA VAL A 86 7.48 1.05 5.45
C VAL A 86 6.08 0.71 5.01
N ARG A 87 5.84 0.74 3.69
CA ARG A 87 4.56 0.37 3.09
C ARG A 87 4.74 -0.88 2.28
N TYR A 88 3.83 -1.84 2.49
CA TYR A 88 3.83 -3.12 1.81
C TYR A 88 2.45 -3.40 1.23
N ILE A 89 2.45 -3.91 0.01
CA ILE A 89 1.30 -4.47 -0.67
C ILE A 89 1.70 -5.87 -1.12
N ASP A 90 0.90 -6.87 -0.78
CA ASP A 90 1.16 -8.24 -1.20
C ASP A 90 1.06 -8.40 -2.71
N SER A 91 1.63 -9.49 -3.21
CA SER A 91 1.37 -9.97 -4.56
C SER A 91 -0.11 -10.29 -4.75
N PHE A 92 -0.55 -10.32 -6.00
CA PHE A 92 -1.90 -10.77 -6.36
C PHE A 92 -1.93 -11.30 -7.80
N LEU A 93 -2.89 -12.15 -8.11
CA LEU A 93 -3.10 -12.70 -9.45
C LEU A 93 -3.54 -11.61 -10.44
N ASP A 94 -2.90 -11.58 -11.61
CA ASP A 94 -3.30 -10.77 -12.75
C ASP A 94 -4.33 -11.54 -13.59
N ASP A 95 -5.61 -11.29 -13.33
CA ASP A 95 -6.72 -11.96 -14.00
C ASP A 95 -6.86 -11.60 -15.49
N GLU A 96 -6.20 -10.54 -15.97
CA GLU A 96 -6.18 -10.17 -17.39
C GLU A 96 -5.12 -10.94 -18.18
N ASN A 97 -3.94 -11.18 -17.59
CA ASN A 97 -2.81 -11.83 -18.25
C ASN A 97 -2.64 -13.32 -17.92
N THR A 98 -3.34 -13.82 -16.89
CA THR A 98 -3.39 -15.25 -16.55
C THR A 98 -4.14 -16.06 -17.61
N VAL A 99 -3.62 -17.26 -17.93
CA VAL A 99 -4.29 -18.18 -18.85
C VAL A 99 -5.23 -19.11 -18.07
N PHE A 100 -6.50 -19.10 -18.45
CA PHE A 100 -7.54 -19.97 -17.88
C PHE A 100 -7.93 -21.07 -18.87
N ALA A 101 -8.41 -22.20 -18.34
CA ALA A 101 -9.10 -23.19 -19.17
C ALA A 101 -10.38 -22.58 -19.78
N THR A 102 -10.94 -23.25 -20.77
CA THR A 102 -12.15 -22.81 -21.44
C THR A 102 -13.30 -23.75 -21.06
N GLN A 103 -14.41 -23.18 -20.63
CA GLN A 103 -15.64 -23.92 -20.39
C GLN A 103 -16.23 -24.43 -21.72
N PRO A 104 -17.14 -25.43 -21.71
CA PRO A 104 -17.80 -25.91 -22.93
C PRO A 104 -18.54 -24.84 -23.75
N ASN A 105 -18.89 -23.70 -23.13
CA ASN A 105 -19.55 -22.57 -23.77
C ASN A 105 -18.57 -21.55 -24.40
N GLY A 106 -17.26 -21.80 -24.35
CA GLY A 106 -16.24 -20.92 -24.93
C GLY A 106 -15.78 -19.77 -24.04
N LEU A 107 -16.32 -19.62 -22.82
CA LEU A 107 -15.89 -18.61 -21.85
C LEU A 107 -14.72 -19.12 -20.98
N PRO A 108 -13.86 -18.23 -20.45
CA PRO A 108 -12.86 -18.61 -19.47
C PRO A 108 -13.46 -19.31 -18.25
N ASP A 109 -12.85 -20.41 -17.83
CA ASP A 109 -13.11 -21.06 -16.55
C ASP A 109 -12.21 -20.46 -15.48
N PHE A 110 -12.71 -19.44 -14.78
CA PHE A 110 -11.99 -18.75 -13.71
C PHE A 110 -11.66 -19.63 -12.50
N SER A 111 -12.19 -20.87 -12.44
CA SER A 111 -11.84 -21.86 -11.43
C SER A 111 -10.66 -22.76 -11.84
N GLN A 112 -10.27 -22.74 -13.11
CA GLN A 112 -9.24 -23.61 -13.68
C GLN A 112 -8.14 -22.76 -14.34
N ILE A 113 -7.11 -22.43 -13.55
CA ILE A 113 -5.94 -21.70 -14.03
C ILE A 113 -4.98 -22.69 -14.72
N ILE A 114 -4.56 -22.37 -15.94
CA ILE A 114 -3.55 -23.12 -16.69
C ILE A 114 -2.15 -22.55 -16.43
N ASP A 115 -2.01 -21.22 -16.51
CA ASP A 115 -0.73 -20.53 -16.30
C ASP A 115 -0.94 -19.20 -15.53
N PRO A 116 -0.61 -19.16 -14.23
CA PRO A 116 -0.84 -17.99 -13.39
C PRO A 116 0.19 -16.89 -13.64
N VAL A 117 -0.30 -15.68 -13.92
CA VAL A 117 0.54 -14.47 -13.90
C VAL A 117 0.24 -13.70 -12.62
N LYS A 118 1.27 -13.35 -11.86
CA LYS A 118 1.14 -12.55 -10.63
C LYS A 118 1.73 -11.15 -10.81
N VAL A 119 1.00 -10.16 -10.31
CA VAL A 119 1.59 -8.87 -9.95
C VAL A 119 2.39 -9.11 -8.67
N GLY A 120 3.68 -8.84 -8.68
CA GLY A 120 4.55 -9.06 -7.52
C GLY A 120 4.17 -8.20 -6.31
N SER A 121 4.65 -8.57 -5.12
CA SER A 121 4.50 -7.70 -3.94
C SER A 121 5.34 -6.44 -4.09
N HIS A 122 4.91 -5.33 -3.49
CA HIS A 122 5.64 -4.06 -3.54
C HIS A 122 5.92 -3.52 -2.14
N THR A 123 7.17 -3.13 -1.89
CA THR A 123 7.58 -2.50 -0.64
C THR A 123 8.26 -1.17 -0.90
N THR A 124 7.78 -0.10 -0.28
CA THR A 124 8.44 1.21 -0.33
C THR A 124 8.82 1.67 1.07
N VAL A 125 9.93 2.40 1.15
CA VAL A 125 10.40 2.99 2.40
C VAL A 125 10.53 4.48 2.20
N ASP A 126 9.87 5.25 3.05
CA ASP A 126 10.02 6.70 3.11
C ASP A 126 10.74 7.07 4.38
N ALA A 127 11.59 8.09 4.32
CA ALA A 127 12.31 8.59 5.47
C ALA A 127 12.31 10.11 5.48
N GLN A 128 12.16 10.70 6.66
CA GLN A 128 12.28 12.14 6.86
C GLN A 128 13.04 12.41 8.15
N TYR A 129 13.92 13.40 8.11
CA TYR A 129 14.63 13.93 9.26
C TYR A 129 14.44 15.44 9.34
N SER A 130 14.25 15.94 10.54
CA SER A 130 14.06 17.35 10.85
C SER A 130 14.91 17.75 12.05
N TYR A 131 15.43 18.97 12.00
CA TYR A 131 16.03 19.63 13.15
C TYR A 131 15.41 21.01 13.36
N THR A 132 14.94 21.25 14.58
CA THR A 132 14.42 22.53 15.03
C THR A 132 15.47 23.25 15.85
N PHE A 133 15.91 24.40 15.35
CA PHE A 133 16.73 25.37 16.08
C PHE A 133 15.85 26.17 17.03
N GLY A 134 16.40 26.50 18.20
CA GLY A 134 15.80 27.49 19.10
C GLY A 134 15.73 28.87 18.44
N GLY A 135 14.94 29.77 19.04
CA GLY A 135 14.75 31.11 18.51
C GLY A 135 16.01 31.97 18.52
N PHE A 136 16.09 32.91 17.58
CA PHE A 136 17.13 33.93 17.49
C PHE A 136 16.53 35.28 17.08
N GLY A 137 16.55 36.25 18.00
CA GLY A 137 15.96 37.58 17.78
C GLY A 137 14.45 37.50 17.50
N PRO A 138 13.94 38.05 16.38
CA PRO A 138 12.52 38.01 16.02
C PRO A 138 12.05 36.64 15.50
N VAL A 139 12.95 35.67 15.30
CA VAL A 139 12.59 34.31 14.87
C VAL A 139 12.40 33.45 16.12
N GLN A 140 11.18 32.97 16.36
CA GLN A 140 10.85 32.11 17.50
C GLN A 140 11.36 30.67 17.31
N ALA A 141 11.34 30.17 16.07
CA ALA A 141 11.86 28.84 15.74
C ALA A 141 12.18 28.72 14.24
N MET A 142 13.20 27.93 13.93
CA MET A 142 13.51 27.54 12.54
C MET A 142 13.63 26.02 12.47
N THR A 143 12.95 25.38 11.51
CA THR A 143 13.05 23.94 11.29
C THR A 143 13.52 23.67 9.88
N ILE A 144 14.59 22.88 9.76
CA ILE A 144 15.08 22.34 8.50
C ILE A 144 14.69 20.87 8.43
N THR A 145 14.14 20.45 7.29
CA THR A 145 13.74 19.08 7.02
C THR A 145 14.36 18.59 5.73
N ILE A 146 14.87 17.37 5.73
CA ILE A 146 15.23 16.61 4.53
C ILE A 146 14.44 15.31 4.53
N GLY A 147 14.05 14.83 3.35
CA GLY A 147 13.35 13.57 3.25
C GLY A 147 13.45 12.94 1.89
N ALA A 148 13.10 11.66 1.84
CA ALA A 148 13.01 10.89 0.62
C ALA A 148 11.72 10.05 0.65
N ILE A 149 10.98 10.09 -0.45
CA ILE A 149 9.90 9.16 -0.76
C ILE A 149 10.51 8.07 -1.64
N ASN A 150 10.17 6.81 -1.38
CA ASN A 150 10.75 5.65 -2.04
C ASN A 150 12.29 5.69 -1.99
N LEU A 151 12.84 5.75 -0.78
CA LEU A 151 14.26 5.91 -0.46
C LEU A 151 15.16 4.93 -1.22
N PHE A 152 14.70 3.69 -1.41
CA PHE A 152 15.44 2.63 -2.10
C PHE A 152 15.13 2.55 -3.61
N ASN A 153 14.32 3.48 -4.14
CA ASN A 153 13.93 3.53 -5.55
C ASN A 153 13.30 2.22 -6.06
N ASN A 154 12.50 1.55 -5.22
CA ASN A 154 11.84 0.31 -5.59
C ASN A 154 10.72 0.60 -6.59
N GLN A 155 10.84 0.05 -7.79
CA GLN A 155 9.86 0.25 -8.86
C GLN A 155 8.59 -0.57 -8.57
N PRO A 156 7.42 -0.12 -9.05
CA PRO A 156 6.23 -0.94 -8.98
C PRO A 156 6.45 -2.26 -9.76
N PRO A 157 5.81 -3.37 -9.33
CA PRO A 157 5.84 -4.63 -10.07
C PRO A 157 5.33 -4.43 -11.50
N PHE A 158 6.02 -5.07 -12.46
CA PHE A 158 5.60 -5.04 -13.85
C PHE A 158 4.26 -5.75 -14.04
N VAL A 159 3.40 -5.16 -14.87
CA VAL A 159 2.14 -5.74 -15.32
C VAL A 159 2.03 -5.51 -16.82
N ASN A 160 1.67 -6.53 -17.59
CA ASN A 160 1.48 -6.40 -19.03
C ASN A 160 0.15 -5.72 -19.36
N THR A 161 0.10 -4.40 -19.15
CA THR A 161 -1.05 -3.53 -19.35
C THR A 161 -0.55 -2.15 -19.79
N ASP A 162 -1.46 -1.28 -20.24
CA ASP A 162 -1.13 0.13 -20.45
C ASP A 162 -0.48 0.74 -19.20
N GLY A 163 0.70 1.35 -19.38
CA GLY A 163 1.48 1.94 -18.29
C GLY A 163 2.49 1.00 -17.62
N ALA A 164 2.44 -0.31 -17.88
CA ALA A 164 3.38 -1.33 -17.38
C ALA A 164 3.37 -1.59 -15.85
N PHE A 165 2.36 -1.11 -15.12
CA PHE A 165 2.12 -1.39 -13.69
C PHE A 165 0.63 -1.29 -13.34
N GLU A 166 0.22 -1.79 -12.17
CA GLU A 166 -1.14 -1.60 -11.65
C GLU A 166 -1.26 -0.26 -10.90
N SER A 167 -1.90 0.72 -11.54
CA SER A 167 -2.00 2.11 -11.06
C SER A 167 -3.03 2.34 -9.95
N ARG A 168 -3.94 1.39 -9.72
CA ARG A 168 -4.89 1.46 -8.60
C ARG A 168 -4.25 1.10 -7.26
N THR A 169 -3.09 0.46 -7.26
CA THR A 169 -2.38 0.03 -6.03
C THR A 169 -0.98 0.59 -5.89
N HIS A 170 -0.28 0.89 -6.99
CA HIS A 170 1.11 1.29 -6.94
C HIS A 170 1.33 2.70 -7.47
N ASP A 171 2.34 3.37 -6.91
CA ASP A 171 2.79 4.68 -7.34
C ASP A 171 3.98 4.52 -8.30
N PRO A 172 3.92 5.08 -9.53
CA PRO A 172 5.01 4.99 -10.48
C PRO A 172 6.18 5.92 -10.13
N ARG A 173 6.02 6.82 -9.15
CA ARG A 173 7.09 7.72 -8.74
C ARG A 173 8.22 6.88 -8.13
N GLY A 174 9.37 6.93 -8.81
CA GLY A 174 10.63 6.46 -8.25
C GLY A 174 11.05 7.29 -7.04
N ARG A 175 12.35 7.27 -6.71
CA ARG A 175 12.85 8.03 -5.58
C ARG A 175 12.68 9.54 -5.77
N VAL A 176 12.04 10.19 -4.80
CA VAL A 176 11.91 11.65 -4.74
C VAL A 176 12.61 12.15 -3.48
N VAL A 177 13.63 12.99 -3.64
CA VAL A 177 14.34 13.65 -2.53
C VAL A 177 13.90 15.10 -2.42
N TYR A 178 13.67 15.58 -1.21
CA TYR A 178 13.22 16.94 -0.97
C TYR A 178 13.85 17.56 0.29
N ALA A 179 13.83 18.88 0.33
CA ALA A 179 14.18 19.68 1.50
C ALA A 179 13.06 20.71 1.78
N ARG A 180 12.86 21.08 3.05
CA ARG A 180 11.88 22.06 3.48
C ARG A 180 12.46 22.93 4.59
N LEU A 181 12.18 24.23 4.52
CA LEU A 181 12.45 25.19 5.58
C LEU A 181 11.13 25.72 6.14
N LYS A 182 11.00 25.74 7.47
CA LYS A 182 9.88 26.38 8.18
C LYS A 182 10.44 27.40 9.17
N VAL A 183 9.95 28.63 9.11
CA VAL A 183 10.33 29.73 10.02
C VAL A 183 9.09 30.19 10.77
N GLY A 184 9.18 30.29 12.09
CA GLY A 184 8.17 30.89 12.96
C GLY A 184 8.66 32.25 13.49
N PHE A 185 7.79 33.25 13.44
CA PHE A 185 8.04 34.63 13.91
C PHE A 185 7.14 34.95 15.10
#